data_AF-A0A6J7IUQ5-F1
#
_entry.id   AF-A0A6J7IUQ5-F1
#
_cell.length_a   1.000
_cell.length_b   1.000
_cell.length_c   1.000
_cell.angle_alpha   90.00
_cell.angle_beta   90.00
_cell.angle_gamma   90.00
#
_symmetry.space_group_name_H-M   'P 1'
#
loop_
_entity.id
_entity.type
_entity.pdbx_description
1 polymer ?
#
loop_
_entity_poly.entity_id
_entity_poly.type
_entity_poly.pdbx_seq_one_letter_code
_entity_poly.pdbx_strand_id
1 'polypeptide(L)'
;MEARGLVDRVTTDIQVFEAKSVPPQTTRAKLRGDFVRRAQERQRDFTVDWVHLKLNDQAQRTVLCKDPFLAVDERVERLIASM
;
A
#
# COMPACT_ATOMS: atom_id res chain seq x y z
N MET A 1 0.70 -28.72 15.00
CA MET A 1 0.09 -28.40 16.31
C MET A 1 -1.20 -27.62 16.13
N GLU A 2 -1.21 -26.55 15.33
CA GLU A 2 -2.42 -25.80 14.96
C GLU A 2 -3.53 -26.68 14.35
N ALA A 3 -3.27 -27.41 13.26
CA ALA A 3 -4.26 -28.31 12.64
C ALA A 3 -4.75 -29.45 13.55
N ARG A 4 -4.09 -29.67 14.70
CA ARG A 4 -4.48 -30.65 15.72
C ARG A 4 -5.20 -30.00 16.91
N GLY A 5 -5.49 -28.71 16.86
CA GLY A 5 -6.19 -27.97 17.92
C GLY A 5 -5.34 -27.73 19.18
N LEU A 6 -4.01 -27.84 19.09
CA LEU A 6 -3.11 -27.74 20.24
C LEU A 6 -2.52 -26.33 20.44
N VAL A 7 -2.99 -25.34 19.69
CA VAL A 7 -2.52 -23.95 19.72
C VAL A 7 -3.70 -23.01 19.50
N ASP A 8 -3.82 -21.98 20.32
CA ASP A 8 -4.83 -20.95 20.16
C ASP A 8 -4.49 -20.00 19.00
N ARG A 9 -5.53 -19.55 18.27
CA ARG A 9 -5.40 -18.62 17.16
C ARG A 9 -5.84 -17.22 17.57
N VAL A 10 -5.07 -16.21 17.17
CA VAL A 10 -5.40 -14.78 17.33
C VAL A 10 -6.09 -14.18 16.11
N THR A 11 -6.14 -14.92 14.99
CA THR A 11 -6.68 -14.47 13.71
C THR A 11 -7.25 -15.65 12.92
N THR A 12 -7.99 -15.36 11.85
CA THR A 12 -8.63 -16.34 10.96
C THR A 12 -7.86 -16.49 9.65
N ASP A 13 -8.03 -17.63 8.97
CA ASP A 13 -7.42 -17.86 7.65
C ASP A 13 -7.89 -16.84 6.60
N ILE A 14 -9.14 -16.38 6.71
CA ILE A 14 -9.72 -15.36 5.84
C ILE A 14 -8.98 -14.02 6.02
N GLN A 15 -8.77 -13.58 7.27
CA GLN A 15 -8.03 -12.34 7.55
C GLN A 15 -6.58 -12.42 7.06
N VAL A 16 -5.92 -13.58 7.25
CA VAL A 16 -4.56 -13.82 6.74
C VAL A 16 -4.53 -13.80 5.21
N PHE A 17 -5.53 -14.39 4.56
CA PHE A 17 -5.62 -14.44 3.11
C PHE A 17 -5.83 -13.03 2.52
N GLU A 18 -6.75 -12.24 3.07
CA GLU A 18 -7.00 -10.86 2.65
C GLU A 18 -5.75 -9.97 2.80
N ALA A 19 -5.03 -10.10 3.90
CA ALA A 19 -3.82 -9.32 4.18
C ALA A 19 -2.66 -9.57 3.20
N LYS A 20 -2.73 -10.61 2.36
CA LYS A 20 -1.74 -10.85 1.28
C LYS A 20 -1.81 -9.80 0.18
N SER A 21 -2.98 -9.22 -0.06
CA SER A 21 -3.24 -8.30 -1.18
C SER A 21 -3.80 -6.95 -0.74
N VAL A 22 -4.42 -6.89 0.45
CA VAL A 22 -4.99 -5.67 1.01
C VAL A 22 -4.06 -5.16 2.12
N PRO A 23 -3.42 -3.98 1.94
CA PRO A 23 -2.62 -3.39 3.01
C PRO A 23 -3.51 -2.92 4.18
N PRO A 24 -2.94 -2.64 5.37
CA PRO A 24 -3.69 -2.03 6.45
C PRO A 24 -4.32 -0.69 6.05
N GLN A 25 -5.63 -0.56 6.21
CA GLN A 25 -6.42 0.61 5.77
C GLN A 25 -6.30 1.83 6.70
N THR A 26 -5.56 1.70 7.80
CA THR A 26 -5.45 2.70 8.87
C THR A 26 -4.08 3.38 8.94
N THR A 27 -3.19 3.10 7.98
CA THR A 27 -1.81 3.64 7.96
C THR A 27 -1.40 4.04 6.55
N ARG A 28 -0.23 4.66 6.41
CA ARG A 28 0.37 5.00 5.10
C ARG A 28 0.59 3.80 4.18
N ALA A 29 0.55 2.57 4.71
CA ALA A 29 0.60 1.37 3.88
C ALA A 29 -0.56 1.33 2.87
N LYS A 30 -1.73 1.88 3.23
CA LYS A 30 -2.85 2.10 2.31
C LYS A 30 -2.44 2.97 1.12
N LEU A 31 -1.89 4.16 1.40
CA LEU A 31 -1.43 5.12 0.38
C LEU A 31 -0.44 4.48 -0.60
N ARG A 32 0.55 3.76 -0.06
CA ARG A 32 1.53 3.04 -0.88
C ARG A 32 0.89 1.94 -1.72
N GLY A 33 -0.01 1.15 -1.14
CA GLY A 33 -0.70 0.08 -1.87
C GLY A 33 -1.59 0.62 -3.00
N ASP A 34 -2.32 1.70 -2.75
CA ASP A 34 -3.16 2.37 -3.75
C ASP A 34 -2.33 2.93 -4.91
N PHE A 35 -1.19 3.54 -4.60
CA PHE A 35 -0.22 4.02 -5.60
C PHE A 35 0.35 2.87 -6.46
N VAL A 36 0.86 1.80 -5.82
CA VAL A 36 1.45 0.65 -6.53
C VAL A 36 0.43 -0.03 -7.41
N ARG A 37 -0.79 -0.29 -6.89
CA ARG A 37 -1.88 -0.91 -7.64
C ARG A 37 -2.19 -0.09 -8.90
N ARG A 38 -2.40 1.22 -8.74
CA ARG A 38 -2.74 2.10 -9.86
C ARG A 38 -1.63 2.19 -10.90
N ALA A 39 -0.37 2.28 -10.46
CA ALA A 39 0.77 2.35 -11.36
C ALA A 39 0.94 1.05 -12.17
N GLN A 40 0.73 -0.11 -11.55
CA GLN A 40 0.73 -1.42 -12.22
C GLN A 40 -0.41 -1.54 -13.24
N GLU A 41 -1.63 -1.16 -12.89
CA GLU A 41 -2.79 -1.14 -13.80
C GLU A 41 -2.56 -0.26 -15.05
N ARG A 42 -1.77 0.80 -14.91
CA ARG A 42 -1.42 1.73 -16.01
C ARG A 42 -0.07 1.46 -16.64
N GLN A 43 0.60 0.37 -16.26
CA GLN A 43 1.93 0.01 -16.75
C GLN A 43 2.92 1.18 -16.68
N ARG A 44 2.87 1.94 -15.58
CA ARG A 44 3.77 3.08 -15.33
C ARG A 44 4.99 2.61 -14.55
N ASP A 45 6.16 3.12 -14.93
CA ASP A 45 7.37 2.91 -14.15
C ASP A 45 7.34 3.73 -12.86
N PHE A 46 7.68 3.10 -11.74
CA PHE A 46 7.67 3.74 -10.43
C PHE A 46 8.78 3.22 -9.51
N THR A 47 9.05 3.98 -8.45
CA THR A 47 9.95 3.58 -7.37
C THR A 47 9.30 3.95 -6.04
N VAL A 48 9.30 3.02 -5.09
CA VAL A 48 8.68 3.21 -3.78
C VAL A 48 9.59 2.74 -2.66
N ASP A 49 9.55 3.45 -1.54
CA ASP A 49 10.09 2.97 -0.26
C ASP A 49 9.04 3.13 0.85
N TRP A 50 9.45 3.24 2.12
CA TRP A 50 8.54 3.42 3.25
C TRP A 50 7.90 4.81 3.32
N VAL A 51 8.56 5.83 2.77
CA VAL A 51 8.12 7.24 2.83
C VAL A 51 8.05 7.89 1.45
N HIS A 52 8.74 7.41 0.43
CA HIS A 52 8.71 7.98 -0.92
C HIS A 52 7.81 7.16 -1.86
N LEU A 53 6.93 7.87 -2.58
CA LEU A 53 6.19 7.36 -3.73
C LEU A 53 6.62 8.18 -4.95
N LYS A 54 7.35 7.57 -5.89
CA LYS A 54 7.91 8.25 -7.07
C LYS A 54 7.37 7.63 -8.36
N LEU A 55 6.85 8.46 -9.25
CA LEU A 55 6.50 8.12 -10.62
C LEU A 55 7.67 8.49 -11.54
N ASN A 56 8.16 7.53 -12.33
CA ASN A 56 9.33 7.70 -13.19
C ASN A 56 8.95 8.19 -14.59
N ASP A 57 8.16 9.26 -14.65
CA ASP A 57 7.83 9.95 -15.90
C ASP A 57 8.80 11.10 -16.19
N GLN A 58 8.56 11.86 -17.27
CA GLN A 58 9.38 13.03 -17.61
C GLN A 58 9.45 14.08 -16.50
N ALA A 59 8.39 14.21 -15.70
CA ALA A 59 8.31 15.17 -14.60
C ALA A 59 8.87 14.62 -13.27
N GLN A 60 9.20 13.33 -13.21
CA GLN A 60 9.74 12.62 -12.04
C GLN A 60 9.01 12.93 -10.72
N ARG A 61 7.68 12.89 -10.76
CA ARG A 61 6.83 13.35 -9.65
C ARG A 61 6.98 12.43 -8.43
N THR A 62 7.22 13.04 -7.26
CA THR A 62 7.46 12.33 -6.00
C THR A 62 6.61 12.91 -4.86
N VAL A 63 6.02 12.05 -4.03
CA VAL A 63 5.31 12.43 -2.79
C VAL A 63 5.97 11.77 -1.59
N LEU A 64 6.06 12.51 -0.49
CA LEU A 64 6.69 12.10 0.76
C LEU A 64 5.65 11.90 1.88
N CYS A 65 5.57 10.67 2.38
CA CYS A 65 4.63 10.18 3.40
C CYS A 65 5.36 9.90 4.74
N LYS A 66 5.80 10.97 5.42
CA LYS A 66 6.56 10.86 6.69
C LYS A 66 5.74 10.30 7.84
N ASP A 67 4.48 10.70 7.95
CA ASP A 67 3.59 10.25 9.03
C ASP A 67 3.15 8.80 8.76
N PRO A 68 3.46 7.84 9.66
CA PRO A 68 3.06 6.45 9.48
C PRO A 68 1.55 6.23 9.65
N PHE A 69 0.83 7.11 10.36
CA PHE A 69 -0.57 6.96 10.72
C PHE A 69 -1.54 7.59 9.71
N LEU A 70 -1.06 8.43 8.81
CA LEU A 70 -1.88 8.99 7.73
C LEU A 70 -2.21 7.93 6.68
N ALA A 71 -3.49 7.53 6.62
CA ALA A 71 -4.02 6.63 5.59
C ALA A 71 -4.65 7.36 4.39
N VAL A 72 -4.78 8.68 4.48
CA VAL A 72 -5.36 9.57 3.46
C VAL A 72 -4.43 10.78 3.29
N ASP A 73 -4.09 11.11 2.05
CA ASP A 73 -3.23 12.24 1.70
C ASP A 73 -3.57 12.72 0.28
N GLU A 74 -4.13 13.92 0.17
CA GLU A 74 -4.56 14.49 -1.11
C GLU A 74 -3.42 14.56 -2.15
N ARG A 75 -2.16 14.69 -1.70
CA ARG A 75 -1.01 14.74 -2.61
C ARG A 75 -0.82 13.39 -3.30
N VAL A 76 -1.04 12.30 -2.58
CA VAL A 76 -1.03 10.94 -3.14
C VAL A 76 -2.21 10.74 -4.07
N GLU A 77 -3.41 11.19 -3.68
CA GLU A 77 -4.60 11.11 -4.53
C GLU A 77 -4.42 11.84 -5.85
N ARG A 78 -3.89 13.07 -5.82
CA ARG A 78 -3.56 13.83 -7.04
C ARG A 78 -2.51 13.12 -7.90
N LEU A 79 -1.50 12.51 -7.28
CA LEU A 79 -0.50 11.74 -8.00
C LEU A 79 -1.13 10.52 -8.72
N ILE A 80 -1.96 9.75 -8.02
CA ILE A 80 -2.71 8.59 -8.55
C ILE A 80 -3.67 9.00 -9.66
N ALA A 81 -4.40 10.10 -9.49
CA ALA A 81 -5.35 10.61 -10.48
C ALA A 81 -4.66 11.03 -11.80
N SER A 82 -3.38 11.38 -11.73
CA SER A 82 -2.59 11.83 -12.88
C SER A 82 -1.89 10.73 -13.68
N MET A 83 -2.05 9.46 -13.28
CA MET A 83 -1.53 8.27 -13.98
C MET A 83 -2.55 7.74 -14.98
#